data_AF-A0A0F4TSA8-F1
#
_entry.id   AF-A0A0F4TSA8-F1
#
_cell.length_a   1.000
_cell.length_b   1.000
_cell.length_c   1.000
_cell.angle_alpha   90.00
_cell.angle_beta   90.00
_cell.angle_gamma   90.00
#
_symmetry.space_group_name_H-M   'P 1'
#
loop_
_entity.id
_entity.type
_entity.pdbx_description
1 polymer ?
#
loop_
_entity_poly.entity_id
_entity_poly.type
_entity_poly.pdbx_seq_one_letter_code
_entity_poly.pdbx_strand_id
1 'polypeptide(L)'
;MALWNIYVLPSATVNYSKDAERGLRYTWNVQDRIYRGRMSPGGATSDHGYLFPDTEFFMEFSWAVENERWHCISITPKWPNMHIFLDADGNIDMQKGSGIDVDRLKECQWDLVKP
;
A
#
# COMPACT_ATOMS: atom_id res chain seq x y z
N MET A 1 -29.39 21.21 -4.26
CA MET A 1 -28.70 20.07 -3.60
C MET A 1 -27.56 19.67 -4.51
N ALA A 2 -26.33 20.07 -4.20
CA ALA A 2 -25.16 19.67 -4.98
C ALA A 2 -24.82 18.23 -4.56
N LEU A 3 -25.13 17.27 -5.43
CA LEU A 3 -24.52 15.94 -5.37
C LEU A 3 -23.05 16.14 -5.75
N TRP A 4 -22.22 16.43 -4.75
CA TRP A 4 -20.78 16.31 -4.92
C TRP A 4 -20.52 14.85 -5.26
N ASN A 5 -20.19 14.58 -6.52
CA ASN A 5 -19.73 13.28 -6.95
C ASN A 5 -18.47 12.95 -6.15
N ILE A 6 -18.62 12.31 -4.99
CA ILE A 6 -17.52 11.70 -4.26
C ILE A 6 -17.16 10.49 -5.10
N TYR A 7 -16.32 10.71 -6.11
CA TYR A 7 -15.64 9.63 -6.80
C TYR A 7 -14.71 8.97 -5.77
N VAL A 8 -15.20 7.91 -5.13
CA VAL A 8 -14.34 7.03 -4.35
C VAL A 8 -13.52 6.25 -5.36
N LEU A 9 -12.24 6.56 -5.47
CA LEU A 9 -11.32 5.85 -6.37
C LEU A 9 -10.92 4.51 -5.73
N PRO A 10 -10.62 3.46 -6.52
CA PRO A 10 -10.05 2.23 -5.98
C PRO A 10 -8.84 2.58 -5.11
N SER A 11 -8.86 2.14 -3.86
CA SER A 11 -7.87 2.56 -2.86
C SER A 11 -7.22 1.36 -2.20
N ALA A 12 -6.05 1.57 -1.61
CA ALA A 12 -5.40 0.61 -0.75
C ALA A 12 -5.03 1.30 0.57
N THR A 13 -5.26 0.60 1.67
CA THR A 13 -4.86 1.03 3.01
C THR A 13 -3.92 0.01 3.60
N VAL A 14 -2.72 0.44 3.97
CA VAL A 14 -1.77 -0.37 4.72
C VAL A 14 -1.94 -0.07 6.20
N ASN A 15 -2.21 -1.10 6.98
CA ASN A 15 -2.41 -1.04 8.43
C ASN A 15 -1.21 -1.72 9.08
N TYR A 16 -0.66 -1.11 10.12
CA TYR A 16 0.45 -1.68 10.86
C TYR A 16 -0.01 -2.17 12.23
N SER A 17 0.49 -3.33 12.65
CA SER A 17 0.12 -3.94 13.92
C SER A 17 0.31 -2.96 15.09
N LYS A 18 -0.66 -2.94 15.99
CA LYS A 18 -0.58 -2.22 17.27
C LYS A 18 0.42 -2.87 18.23
N ASP A 19 0.76 -4.13 18.00
CA ASP A 19 1.66 -4.91 18.85
C ASP A 19 3.13 -4.72 18.46
N ALA A 20 3.40 -3.91 17.43
CA ALA A 20 4.75 -3.54 17.03
C ALA A 20 5.44 -2.65 18.09
N GLU A 21 6.75 -2.83 18.27
CA GLU A 21 7.53 -2.03 19.22
C GLU A 21 8.07 -0.72 18.61
N ARG A 22 8.30 -0.71 17.29
CA ARG A 22 8.93 0.39 16.55
C ARG A 22 8.02 0.89 15.44
N GLY A 23 8.16 2.17 15.11
CA GLY A 23 7.51 2.76 13.94
C GLY A 23 8.12 2.26 12.62
N LEU A 24 7.40 2.50 11.53
CA LEU A 24 7.87 2.25 10.17
C LEU A 24 8.02 3.56 9.38
N ARG A 25 8.96 3.58 8.44
CA ARG A 25 9.06 4.59 7.38
C ARG A 25 8.46 4.01 6.11
N TYR A 26 7.72 4.80 5.35
CA TYR A 26 7.13 4.33 4.10
C TYR A 26 7.19 5.36 2.97
N THR A 27 7.02 4.85 1.75
CA THR A 27 6.82 5.61 0.52
C THR A 27 5.67 4.98 -0.25
N TRP A 28 4.66 5.78 -0.56
CA TRP A 28 3.73 5.50 -1.66
C TRP A 28 4.31 6.05 -2.95
N ASN A 29 4.23 5.26 -4.02
CA ASN A 29 4.46 5.72 -5.38
C ASN A 29 3.28 5.27 -6.25
N VAL A 30 2.40 6.20 -6.60
CA VAL A 30 1.21 5.92 -7.42
C VAL A 30 1.31 6.74 -8.68
N GLN A 31 1.73 6.12 -9.78
CA GLN A 31 1.98 6.81 -11.03
C GLN A 31 2.85 8.07 -10.87
N ASP A 32 4.02 7.91 -10.26
CA ASP A 32 4.98 8.98 -9.95
C ASP A 32 4.49 10.03 -8.92
N ARG A 33 3.27 9.88 -8.39
CA ARG A 33 2.86 10.60 -7.19
C ARG A 33 3.51 9.96 -5.97
N ILE A 34 4.59 10.59 -5.53
CA ILE A 34 5.39 10.10 -4.41
C ILE A 34 4.97 10.79 -3.11
N TYR A 35 4.58 9.99 -2.12
CA TYR A 35 4.35 10.47 -0.75
C TYR A 35 5.17 9.64 0.24
N ARG A 36 5.91 10.33 1.12
CA ARG A 36 6.76 9.69 2.14
C ARG A 36 6.25 10.01 3.53
N GLY A 37 6.30 9.04 4.42
CA GLY A 37 5.79 9.21 5.77
C GLY A 37 6.42 8.28 6.79
N ARG A 38 5.94 8.44 8.03
CA ARG A 38 6.18 7.51 9.13
C ARG A 38 4.84 7.05 9.68
N MET A 39 4.79 5.82 10.18
CA MET A 39 3.61 5.26 10.82
C MET A 39 4.00 4.64 12.14
N SER A 40 3.31 5.03 13.21
CA SER A 40 3.44 4.41 14.53
C SER A 40 2.72 3.07 14.58
N PRO A 41 3.04 2.18 15.54
CA PRO A 41 2.26 0.97 15.80
C PRO A 41 0.75 1.26 15.89
N GLY A 42 -0.08 0.43 15.24
CA GLY A 42 -1.53 0.61 15.16
C GLY A 42 -1.99 1.69 14.17
N GLY A 43 -1.07 2.36 13.49
CA GLY A 43 -1.38 3.34 12.46
C GLY A 43 -1.84 2.72 11.15
N ALA A 44 -2.34 3.59 10.27
CA ALA A 44 -2.67 3.23 8.89
C ALA A 44 -2.34 4.38 7.95
N THR A 45 -2.07 4.04 6.69
CA THR A 45 -1.90 5.00 5.60
C THR A 45 -2.62 4.48 4.36
N SER A 46 -3.13 5.38 3.54
CA SER A 46 -3.88 5.02 2.36
C SER A 46 -3.47 5.87 1.17
N ASP A 47 -3.51 5.28 -0.01
CA ASP A 47 -3.48 6.01 -1.26
C ASP A 47 -4.49 5.41 -2.25
N HIS A 48 -4.79 6.15 -3.31
CA HIS A 48 -5.83 5.81 -4.27
C HIS A 48 -5.28 5.77 -5.69
N GLY A 49 -5.77 4.82 -6.48
CA GLY A 49 -5.50 4.70 -7.90
C GLY A 49 -6.49 5.51 -8.74
N TYR A 50 -6.75 4.99 -9.94
CA TYR A 50 -7.71 5.54 -10.90
C TYR A 50 -8.87 4.56 -11.11
N LEU A 51 -10.04 5.06 -11.50
CA LEU A 51 -11.19 4.21 -11.82
C LEU A 51 -10.99 3.41 -13.11
N PHE A 52 -10.30 4.01 -14.08
CA PHE A 52 -9.96 3.41 -15.37
C PHE A 52 -8.45 3.61 -15.61
N PRO A 53 -7.58 2.83 -14.94
CA PRO A 53 -6.14 2.90 -15.17
C PRO A 53 -5.81 2.38 -16.57
N ASP A 54 -4.75 2.92 -17.18
CA ASP A 54 -4.15 2.33 -18.38
C ASP A 54 -3.30 1.10 -18.04
N THR A 55 -2.68 0.48 -19.05
CA THR A 55 -1.88 -0.74 -18.89
C THR A 55 -0.54 -0.52 -18.19
N GLU A 56 -0.05 0.73 -18.15
CA GLU A 56 1.21 1.10 -17.51
C GLU A 56 0.98 1.62 -16.08
N PHE A 57 -0.27 1.62 -15.59
CA PHE A 57 -0.58 2.05 -14.23
C PHE A 57 0.14 1.19 -13.19
N PHE A 58 0.78 1.86 -12.24
CA PHE A 58 1.33 1.20 -11.07
C PHE A 58 1.00 1.94 -9.77
N MET A 59 0.86 1.14 -8.71
CA MET A 59 0.75 1.59 -7.34
C MET A 59 1.69 0.74 -6.50
N GLU A 60 2.69 1.37 -5.91
CA GLU A 60 3.68 0.69 -5.08
C GLU A 60 3.70 1.28 -3.68
N PHE A 61 3.87 0.38 -2.71
CA PHE A 61 4.11 0.73 -1.32
C PHE A 61 5.45 0.13 -0.89
N SER A 62 6.39 0.99 -0.54
CA SER A 62 7.69 0.61 0.01
C SER A 62 7.76 1.00 1.48
N TRP A 63 8.31 0.14 2.32
CA TRP A 63 8.44 0.43 3.75
C TRP A 63 9.65 -0.23 4.39
N ALA A 64 10.04 0.28 5.56
CA ALA A 64 11.02 -0.35 6.43
C ALA A 64 10.67 -0.03 7.89
N VAL A 65 10.68 -1.04 8.75
CA VAL A 65 10.75 -0.83 10.20
C VAL A 65 12.06 -0.07 10.49
N GLU A 66 12.07 0.80 11.50
CA GLU A 66 13.26 1.57 11.84
C GLU A 66 14.51 0.67 12.02
N ASN A 67 15.57 0.99 11.28
CA ASN A 67 16.84 0.23 11.19
C ASN A 67 16.77 -1.14 10.51
N GLU A 68 15.70 -1.45 9.79
CA GLU A 68 15.56 -2.69 9.03
C GLU A 68 15.65 -2.48 7.51
N ARG A 69 15.65 -3.59 6.77
CA ARG A 69 15.66 -3.57 5.30
C ARG A 69 14.37 -2.97 4.75
N TRP A 70 14.47 -2.40 3.55
CA TRP A 70 13.29 -1.99 2.81
C TRP A 70 12.59 -3.19 2.18
N HIS A 71 11.27 -3.16 2.27
CA HIS A 71 10.32 -4.03 1.61
C HIS A 71 9.55 -3.20 0.57
N CYS A 72 9.00 -3.87 -0.44
CA CYS A 72 8.12 -3.25 -1.40
C CYS A 72 7.08 -4.23 -1.92
N ILE A 73 5.88 -3.71 -2.16
CA ILE A 73 4.80 -4.40 -2.89
C ILE A 73 4.21 -3.52 -3.98
N SER A 74 3.96 -4.16 -5.12
CA SER A 74 3.11 -3.64 -6.17
C SER A 74 1.67 -4.07 -5.89
N ILE A 75 0.74 -3.12 -5.95
CA ILE A 75 -0.64 -3.28 -5.52
C ILE A 75 -1.56 -3.01 -6.71
N THR A 76 -2.49 -3.93 -6.96
CA THR A 76 -3.63 -3.69 -7.84
C THR A 76 -4.84 -3.30 -6.97
N PRO A 77 -5.15 -2.00 -6.78
CA PRO A 77 -6.17 -1.56 -5.83
C PRO A 77 -7.57 -2.07 -6.20
N LYS A 78 -8.40 -2.32 -5.19
CA LYS A 78 -9.79 -2.77 -5.33
C LYS A 78 -10.75 -1.68 -4.86
N TRP A 79 -11.85 -1.53 -5.56
CA TRP A 79 -12.92 -0.62 -5.13
C TRP A 79 -13.77 -1.24 -4.00
N PRO A 80 -14.16 -0.48 -2.96
CA PRO A 80 -13.77 0.92 -2.73
C PRO A 80 -12.39 1.06 -2.11
N ASN A 81 -12.00 0.12 -1.24
CA ASN A 81 -10.70 0.09 -0.58
C ASN A 81 -10.31 -1.37 -0.29
N MET A 82 -9.07 -1.73 -0.55
CA MET A 82 -8.48 -2.97 -0.03
C MET A 82 -7.61 -2.67 1.18
N HIS A 83 -7.62 -3.58 2.15
CA HIS A 83 -6.78 -3.47 3.34
C HIS A 83 -5.63 -4.46 3.25
N ILE A 84 -4.43 -3.96 3.51
CA ILE A 84 -3.20 -4.74 3.64
C ILE A 84 -2.78 -4.61 5.10
N PHE A 85 -2.39 -5.71 5.73
CA PHE A 85 -2.00 -5.74 7.13
C PHE A 85 -0.54 -6.13 7.24
N LEU A 86 0.22 -5.33 7.98
CA LEU A 86 1.59 -5.61 8.37
C LEU A 86 1.59 -6.10 9.83
N ASP A 87 2.26 -7.20 10.11
CA ASP A 87 2.45 -7.74 11.45
C ASP A 87 3.41 -6.88 12.29
N ALA A 88 3.69 -7.31 13.52
CA ALA A 88 4.55 -6.57 14.45
C ALA A 88 6.00 -6.39 13.97
N ASP A 89 6.45 -7.27 13.06
CA ASP A 89 7.78 -7.26 12.46
C ASP A 89 7.77 -6.55 11.09
N GLY A 90 6.63 -6.00 10.67
CA GLY A 90 6.49 -5.33 9.38
C GLY A 90 6.41 -6.27 8.18
N ASN A 91 6.17 -7.57 8.38
CA ASN A 91 5.88 -8.50 7.28
C ASN A 91 4.38 -8.45 6.94
N ILE A 92 4.02 -8.82 5.72
CA ILE A 92 2.61 -8.88 5.32
C ILE A 92 1.94 -10.05 6.03
N ASP A 93 0.89 -9.77 6.77
CA ASP A 93 0.10 -10.78 7.46
C ASP A 93 -0.82 -11.54 6.48
N MET A 94 -0.31 -12.67 5.98
CA MET A 94 -1.04 -13.55 5.04
C MET A 94 -1.97 -14.55 5.75
N GLN A 95 -2.28 -14.37 7.04
CA GLN A 95 -3.14 -15.31 7.76
C GLN A 95 -4.53 -15.42 7.13
N LYS A 96 -5.06 -16.65 7.12
CA LYS A 96 -6.37 -16.98 6.56
C LYS A 96 -7.47 -16.21 7.31
N GLY A 97 -8.09 -15.24 6.64
CA GLY A 97 -9.11 -14.36 7.22
C GLY A 97 -8.70 -12.89 7.31
N SER A 98 -7.44 -12.53 6.97
CA SER A 98 -6.98 -11.14 6.91
C SER A 98 -7.69 -10.31 5.83
N GLY A 99 -8.48 -10.94 4.95
CA GLY A 99 -9.19 -10.28 3.87
C GLY A 99 -8.27 -9.73 2.77
N ILE A 100 -6.99 -10.12 2.79
CA ILE A 100 -6.02 -9.73 1.77
C ILE A 100 -6.26 -10.58 0.52
N ASP A 101 -6.64 -9.92 -0.57
CA ASP A 101 -6.65 -10.47 -1.93
C ASP A 101 -5.19 -10.59 -2.40
N VAL A 102 -4.50 -11.66 -1.97
CA VAL A 102 -3.05 -11.88 -2.22
C VAL A 102 -2.73 -11.89 -3.72
N ASP A 103 -3.68 -12.28 -4.56
CA ASP A 103 -3.59 -12.23 -6.02
C ASP A 103 -3.40 -10.82 -6.60
N ARG A 104 -3.71 -9.78 -5.81
CA ARG A 104 -3.54 -8.36 -6.17
C ARG A 104 -2.26 -7.75 -5.64
N LEU A 105 -1.44 -8.53 -4.93
CA LEU A 105 -0.13 -8.12 -4.45
C LEU A 105 0.94 -8.85 -5.25
N LYS A 106 1.95 -8.11 -5.71
CA LYS A 106 3.12 -8.67 -6.40
C LYS A 106 4.39 -8.07 -5.83
N GLU A 107 5.49 -8.78 -5.97
CA GLU A 107 6.81 -8.20 -5.71
C GLU A 107 7.04 -6.99 -6.64
N CYS A 108 7.68 -5.94 -6.12
CA CYS A 108 8.05 -4.80 -6.94
C CYS A 108 9.11 -5.21 -7.96
N GLN A 109 8.92 -4.79 -9.21
CA GLN A 109 9.88 -5.02 -10.28
C GLN A 109 10.57 -3.70 -10.59
N TRP A 110 11.63 -3.40 -9.86
CA TRP A 110 12.37 -2.13 -10.03
C TRP A 110 13.35 -2.12 -11.20
N ASP A 111 13.35 -3.14 -12.05
CA ASP A 111 14.45 -3.37 -13.00
C ASP A 111 13.97 -3.59 -14.44
N LEU A 112 13.25 -2.60 -14.97
CA LEU A 112 13.12 -2.44 -16.42
C LEU A 112 13.61 -1.04 -16.81
N VAL A 113 14.93 -0.84 -16.70
CA VAL A 113 15.58 0.18 -17.53
C VAL A 113 15.33 -0.24 -18.98
N LYS A 114 14.35 0.41 -19.63
CA LYS A 114 14.24 0.33 -21.09
C LYS A 114 15.50 1.01 -21.65
N PRO A 115 16.27 0.35 -22.54
CA PRO A 115 17.49 0.91 -23.11
C PRO A 115 17.24 2.21 -23.89
#